data_AF-A0A1W6K3P2-F1
#
_entry.id   AF-A0A1W6K3P2-F1
#
_cell.length_a   1.000
_cell.length_b   1.000
_cell.length_c   1.000
_cell.angle_alpha   90.00
_cell.angle_beta   90.00
_cell.angle_gamma   90.00
#
_symmetry.space_group_name_H-M   'P 1'
#
loop_
_entity.id
_entity.type
_entity.pdbx_description
1 polymer ?
#
loop_
_entity_poly.entity_id
_entity_poly.type
_entity_poly.pdbx_seq_one_letter_code
_entity_poly.pdbx_strand_id
1 'polypeptide(L)'
;MAIISNFLCQEDAIEFINNFDTIIGLGDVECPQYLNNYHGILGEMESVYIQKYLKKNNRIITNYLDFSTDFSTNIYITHFPPKGFDSGITYRVKIGRSDITSLILENKAKIKIVLHGHSEEQKIVDKLGIKIISIGSFYKGYYAEYNEHTKEIKLLKWSSH
;
A
#
# COMPACT_ATOMS: atom_id res chain seq x y z
N MET A 1 3.28 -8.09 10.04
CA MET A 1 3.19 -6.68 9.63
C MET A 1 1.93 -6.48 8.82
N ALA A 2 1.22 -5.37 9.02
CA ALA A 2 0.05 -5.02 8.21
C ALA A 2 0.39 -3.99 7.13
N ILE A 3 -0.27 -4.09 5.98
CA ILE A 3 -0.19 -3.14 4.87
C ILE A 3 -1.60 -2.62 4.60
N ILE A 4 -1.75 -1.30 4.56
CA ILE A 4 -3.05 -0.61 4.45
C ILE A 4 -3.00 0.51 3.41
N SER A 5 -4.17 0.93 2.96
CA SER A 5 -4.37 2.16 2.17
C SER A 5 -5.78 2.68 2.40
N ASN A 6 -6.00 3.98 2.21
CA ASN A 6 -7.31 4.61 2.36
C ASN A 6 -7.94 4.30 3.74
N PHE A 7 -7.23 4.72 4.78
CA PHE A 7 -7.53 4.49 6.19
C PHE A 7 -8.10 5.76 6.81
N LEU A 8 -9.35 5.68 7.26
CA LEU A 8 -10.02 6.77 8.00
C LEU A 8 -9.69 6.69 9.48
N CYS A 9 -9.66 7.84 10.15
CA CYS A 9 -9.35 7.92 11.57
C CYS A 9 -10.52 7.50 12.47
N GLN A 10 -10.84 6.21 12.48
CA GLN A 10 -11.87 5.60 13.30
C GLN A 10 -11.25 4.78 14.43
N GLU A 11 -11.83 4.84 15.63
CA GLU A 11 -11.24 4.25 16.84
C GLU A 11 -11.13 2.72 16.77
N ASP A 12 -12.18 2.05 16.30
CA ASP A 12 -12.23 0.60 16.08
C ASP A 12 -11.20 0.13 15.03
N ALA A 13 -11.05 0.89 13.95
CA ALA A 13 -10.04 0.67 12.92
C ALA A 13 -8.62 0.78 13.48
N ILE A 14 -8.37 1.77 14.33
CA ILE A 14 -7.08 1.98 15.00
C ILE A 14 -6.79 0.85 15.98
N GLU A 15 -7.76 0.48 16.82
CA GLU A 15 -7.62 -0.62 17.77
C GLU A 15 -7.30 -1.94 17.05
N PHE A 16 -8.05 -2.25 15.99
CA PHE A 16 -7.83 -3.44 15.19
C PHE A 16 -6.41 -3.47 14.60
N ILE A 17 -6.00 -2.41 13.89
CA ILE A 17 -4.74 -2.41 13.15
C ILE A 17 -3.51 -2.32 14.07
N ASN A 18 -3.68 -1.79 15.28
CA ASN A 18 -2.61 -1.73 16.28
C ASN A 18 -2.28 -3.09 16.92
N ASN A 19 -3.04 -4.15 16.64
CA ASN A 19 -2.65 -5.52 16.98
C ASN A 19 -1.44 -6.01 16.17
N PHE A 20 -1.01 -5.27 15.15
CA PHE A 20 0.20 -5.55 14.37
C PHE A 20 1.38 -4.69 14.86
N ASP A 21 2.57 -5.29 14.96
CA ASP A 21 3.79 -4.61 15.44
C ASP A 21 4.26 -3.47 14.53
N THR A 22 4.02 -3.60 13.23
CA THR A 22 4.43 -2.64 12.20
C THR A 22 3.35 -2.50 11.15
N ILE A 23 3.09 -1.26 10.75
CA ILE A 23 2.05 -0.89 9.79
C ILE A 23 2.70 -0.13 8.64
N ILE A 24 2.46 -0.59 7.41
CA ILE A 24 2.91 0.03 6.16
C ILE A 24 1.71 0.68 5.47
N GLY A 25 1.75 1.99 5.28
CA GLY A 25 0.73 2.72 4.52
C GLY A 25 1.11 2.91 3.06
N LEU A 26 0.21 2.56 2.15
CA LEU A 26 0.33 2.82 0.71
C LEU A 26 -0.38 4.11 0.27
N GLY A 27 -0.48 5.08 1.17
CA GLY A 27 -1.15 6.36 0.96
C GLY A 27 -2.64 6.37 1.31
N ASP A 28 -3.16 7.59 1.38
CA ASP A 28 -4.44 8.02 1.93
C ASP A 28 -4.67 7.54 3.37
N VAL A 29 -3.71 7.77 4.28
CA VAL A 29 -3.86 7.45 5.72
C VAL A 29 -4.08 8.73 6.52
N GLU A 30 -5.27 8.86 7.11
CA GLU A 30 -5.71 10.12 7.75
C GLU A 30 -4.95 10.42 9.05
N CYS A 31 -4.66 9.42 9.87
CA CYS A 31 -4.05 9.63 11.19
C CYS A 31 -2.93 8.63 11.56
N PRO A 32 -1.84 8.59 10.79
CA PRO A 32 -0.71 7.70 11.03
C PRO A 32 -0.03 7.88 12.39
N GLN A 33 -0.24 9.01 13.07
CA GLN A 33 0.29 9.28 14.41
C GLN A 33 -0.30 8.39 15.51
N TYR A 34 -1.45 7.76 15.28
CA TYR A 34 -2.09 6.86 16.24
C TYR A 34 -1.83 5.38 15.92
N LEU A 35 -1.02 5.10 14.91
CA LEU A 35 -0.75 3.76 14.41
C LEU A 35 0.62 3.25 14.88
N ASN A 36 0.65 2.01 15.37
CA ASN A 36 1.85 1.34 15.88
C ASN A 36 2.94 1.23 14.80
N ASN A 37 4.11 1.81 15.12
CA ASN A 37 5.29 1.82 14.26
C ASN A 37 4.98 2.08 12.77
N TYR A 38 4.15 3.08 12.50
CA TYR A 38 3.74 3.39 11.13
C TYR A 38 4.91 3.90 10.26
N HIS A 39 5.01 3.36 9.06
CA HIS A 39 5.81 3.89 7.94
C HIS A 39 4.94 3.87 6.68
N GLY A 40 5.15 4.79 5.75
CA GLY A 40 4.34 4.76 4.53
C GLY A 40 4.83 5.66 3.41
N ILE A 41 4.12 5.58 2.31
CA ILE A 41 4.23 6.51 1.18
C ILE A 41 3.04 7.46 1.19
N LEU A 42 3.18 8.60 0.51
CA LEU A 42 2.11 9.58 0.38
C LEU A 42 1.16 9.17 -0.76
N GLY A 43 -0.14 9.36 -0.52
CA GLY A 43 -1.20 9.33 -1.52
C GLY A 43 -1.60 10.73 -1.95
N GLU A 44 -2.87 10.89 -2.31
CA GLU A 44 -3.44 12.15 -2.79
C GLU A 44 -4.09 12.97 -1.67
N MET A 45 -4.59 12.29 -0.64
CA MET A 45 -5.49 12.86 0.35
C MET A 45 -4.79 13.23 1.67
N GLU A 46 -3.49 12.96 1.82
CA GLU A 46 -2.77 13.38 3.03
C GLU A 46 -2.72 14.89 3.16
N SER A 47 -3.22 15.39 4.31
CA SER A 47 -3.04 16.79 4.67
C SER A 47 -1.56 17.17 4.81
N VAL A 48 -1.25 18.45 4.62
CA VAL A 48 0.11 18.99 4.81
C VAL A 48 0.66 18.70 6.21
N TYR A 49 -0.22 18.60 7.22
CA TYR A 49 0.18 18.23 8.58
C TYR A 49 0.70 16.79 8.65
N ILE A 50 0.02 15.84 8.01
CA ILE A 50 0.45 14.45 7.93
C ILE A 50 1.77 14.33 7.17
N GLN A 51 1.91 15.01 6.03
CA GLN A 51 3.15 15.02 5.26
C GLN A 51 4.33 15.54 6.09
N LYS A 52 4.14 16.65 6.83
CA LYS A 52 5.16 17.20 7.74
C LYS A 52 5.48 16.26 8.89
N TYR A 53 4.48 15.62 9.48
CA TYR A 53 4.66 14.62 10.55
C TYR A 53 5.52 13.45 10.07
N LEU A 54 5.18 12.83 8.95
CA LEU A 54 5.92 11.70 8.42
C LEU A 54 7.36 12.08 8.07
N LYS A 55 7.55 13.24 7.43
CA LYS A 55 8.88 13.74 7.08
C LYS A 55 9.73 14.04 8.31
N LYS A 56 9.19 14.75 9.31
CA LYS A 56 9.93 15.12 10.53
C LYS A 56 10.37 13.90 11.34
N ASN A 57 9.57 12.83 11.29
CA ASN A 57 9.83 11.61 12.06
C ASN A 57 10.48 10.49 11.23
N ASN A 58 10.96 10.78 10.01
CA ASN A 58 11.59 9.80 9.11
C ASN A 58 10.71 8.54 8.88
N ARG A 59 9.41 8.73 8.69
CA ARG A 59 8.41 7.67 8.46
C ARG A 59 8.00 7.51 6.99
N ILE A 60 8.64 8.24 6.07
CA ILE A 60 8.39 8.15 4.63
C ILE A 60 9.28 7.06 4.04
N ILE A 61 8.69 6.11 3.31
CA ILE A 61 9.41 4.99 2.71
C ILE A 61 10.02 5.39 1.36
N THR A 62 11.35 5.32 1.29
CA THR A 62 12.07 5.14 0.03
C THR A 62 12.53 3.69 -0.11
N ASN A 63 13.13 3.17 0.96
CA ASN A 63 13.46 1.78 1.18
C ASN A 63 13.17 1.47 2.66
N TYR A 64 12.42 0.40 2.93
CA TYR A 64 12.15 -0.07 4.28
C TYR A 64 11.92 -1.58 4.26
N LEU A 65 12.81 -2.33 4.90
CA LEU A 65 12.81 -3.81 4.88
C LEU A 65 12.85 -4.33 3.43
N ASP A 66 11.83 -5.06 2.99
CA ASP A 66 11.73 -5.61 1.65
C ASP A 66 10.98 -4.69 0.67
N PHE A 67 10.52 -3.51 1.10
CA PHE A 67 9.70 -2.58 0.31
C PHE A 67 10.50 -1.39 -0.19
N SER A 68 10.23 -0.93 -1.42
CA SER A 68 10.85 0.29 -1.95
C SER A 68 9.99 1.05 -2.95
N THR A 69 10.25 2.36 -3.06
CA THR A 69 9.69 3.24 -4.11
C THR A 69 10.72 3.61 -5.18
N ASP A 70 11.97 3.18 -5.04
CA ASP A 70 13.08 3.48 -5.93
C ASP A 70 13.64 2.23 -6.65
N PHE A 71 12.91 1.11 -6.58
CA PHE A 71 13.30 -0.19 -7.16
C PHE A 71 14.58 -0.79 -6.58
N SER A 72 14.98 -0.37 -5.38
CA SER A 72 16.11 -0.97 -4.64
C SER A 72 15.81 -2.37 -4.08
N THR A 73 14.53 -2.76 -4.02
CA THR A 73 14.08 -4.10 -3.62
C THR A 73 13.22 -4.75 -4.71
N ASN A 74 12.90 -6.04 -4.54
CA ASN A 74 12.04 -6.77 -5.46
C ASN A 74 10.53 -6.55 -5.22
N ILE A 75 10.16 -5.88 -4.12
CA ILE A 75 8.78 -5.44 -3.84
C ILE A 75 8.72 -3.92 -3.99
N TYR A 76 8.20 -3.50 -5.13
CA TYR A 76 7.93 -2.09 -5.38
C TYR A 76 6.58 -1.69 -4.77
N ILE A 77 6.53 -0.55 -4.08
CA ILE A 77 5.30 0.00 -3.53
C ILE A 77 4.97 1.33 -4.21
N THR A 78 3.69 1.56 -4.47
CA THR A 78 3.19 2.79 -5.08
C THR A 78 1.79 3.08 -4.57
N HIS A 79 1.39 4.35 -4.51
CA HIS A 79 0.01 4.66 -4.16
C HIS A 79 -0.93 4.26 -5.29
N PHE A 80 -0.59 4.62 -6.53
CA PHE A 80 -1.47 4.44 -7.68
C PHE A 80 -1.32 3.08 -8.37
N PRO A 81 -2.42 2.50 -8.88
CA PRO A 81 -2.38 1.33 -9.74
C PRO A 81 -1.67 1.62 -11.08
N PRO A 82 -0.94 0.65 -11.64
CA PRO A 82 -0.40 0.77 -12.99
C PRO A 82 -1.47 0.57 -14.08
N LYS A 83 -1.55 1.51 -15.02
CA LYS A 83 -2.49 1.42 -16.16
C LYS A 83 -2.20 0.19 -17.02
N GLY A 84 -3.25 -0.54 -17.42
CA GLY A 84 -3.15 -1.69 -18.32
C GLY A 84 -2.80 -3.01 -17.64
N PHE A 85 -2.65 -3.03 -16.31
CA PHE A 85 -2.54 -4.27 -15.52
C PHE A 85 -3.88 -4.72 -14.92
N ASP A 86 -4.95 -3.94 -15.07
CA ASP A 86 -6.29 -4.27 -14.58
C ASP A 86 -6.37 -4.57 -13.07
N SER A 87 -5.43 -4.07 -12.27
CA SER A 87 -5.37 -4.29 -10.82
C SER A 87 -6.09 -3.22 -10.01
N GLY A 88 -6.22 -1.99 -10.53
CA GLY A 88 -6.93 -0.89 -9.89
C GLY A 88 -8.40 -0.81 -10.28
N ILE A 89 -9.28 -0.83 -9.28
CA ILE A 89 -10.74 -0.73 -9.39
C ILE A 89 -11.26 0.24 -8.33
N THR A 90 -12.01 1.26 -8.77
CA THR A 90 -12.72 2.22 -7.92
C THR A 90 -14.10 2.47 -8.53
N TYR A 91 -15.18 2.39 -7.76
CA TYR A 91 -16.55 2.51 -8.26
C TYR A 91 -16.85 1.58 -9.45
N ARG A 92 -16.29 0.37 -9.43
CA ARG A 92 -16.35 -0.63 -10.54
C ARG A 92 -15.70 -0.18 -11.85
N VAL A 93 -14.98 0.93 -11.85
CA VAL A 93 -14.23 1.43 -13.00
C VAL A 93 -12.77 1.05 -12.83
N LYS A 94 -12.17 0.54 -13.91
CA LYS A 94 -10.73 0.27 -13.95
C LYS A 94 -9.96 1.59 -13.97
N ILE A 95 -9.02 1.73 -13.06
CA ILE A 95 -8.17 2.91 -12.93
C ILE A 95 -6.69 2.53 -13.04
N GLY A 96 -5.86 3.50 -13.39
CA GLY A 96 -4.42 3.32 -13.40
C GLY A 96 -3.67 4.45 -14.08
N ARG A 97 -2.42 4.60 -13.67
CA ARG A 97 -1.50 5.65 -14.11
C ARG A 97 -0.47 5.12 -15.10
N SER A 98 -0.31 5.83 -16.22
CA SER A 98 0.61 5.42 -17.29
C SER A 98 2.07 5.57 -16.89
N ASP A 99 2.39 6.60 -16.10
CA ASP A 99 3.74 6.85 -15.57
C ASP A 99 4.21 5.73 -14.65
N ILE A 100 3.33 5.21 -13.78
CA ILE A 100 3.63 4.04 -12.94
C ILE A 100 3.91 2.81 -13.80
N THR A 101 3.11 2.59 -14.86
CA THR A 101 3.35 1.51 -15.82
C THR A 101 4.71 1.64 -16.50
N SER A 102 5.09 2.82 -16.97
CA SER A 102 6.40 3.04 -17.58
C SER A 102 7.54 2.68 -16.62
N LEU A 103 7.50 3.18 -15.38
CA LEU A 103 8.52 2.90 -14.37
C LEU A 103 8.67 1.40 -14.06
N ILE A 104 7.54 0.68 -13.95
CA ILE A 104 7.51 -0.78 -13.75
C ILE A 104 8.15 -1.49 -14.94
N LEU A 105 7.81 -1.09 -16.17
CA LEU A 105 8.33 -1.76 -17.38
C LEU A 105 9.84 -1.50 -17.57
N GLU A 106 10.32 -0.30 -17.27
CA GLU A 106 11.74 0.06 -17.28
C GLU A 106 12.55 -0.76 -16.26
N ASN A 107 11.95 -1.05 -15.11
CA ASN A 107 12.61 -1.77 -14.01
C ASN A 107 12.19 -3.25 -13.90
N LYS A 108 11.53 -3.81 -14.92
CA LYS A 108 10.93 -5.16 -14.89
C LYS A 108 11.89 -6.29 -14.48
N ALA A 109 13.19 -6.11 -14.70
CA ALA A 109 14.20 -7.11 -14.35
C ALA A 109 14.47 -7.18 -12.84
N LYS A 110 14.21 -6.10 -12.10
CA LYS A 110 14.49 -5.97 -10.66
C LYS A 110 13.29 -6.29 -9.78
N ILE A 111 12.09 -6.04 -10.29
CA ILE A 111 10.84 -6.21 -9.55
C ILE A 111 10.21 -7.58 -9.77
N LYS A 112 9.61 -8.12 -8.72
CA LYS A 112 8.79 -9.33 -8.76
C LYS A 112 7.36 -9.05 -8.32
N ILE A 113 7.20 -8.13 -7.38
CA ILE A 113 5.92 -7.75 -6.82
C ILE A 113 5.77 -6.24 -6.88
N VAL A 114 4.56 -5.78 -7.23
CA VAL A 114 4.15 -4.39 -7.09
C VAL A 114 2.94 -4.36 -6.16
N LEU A 115 3.06 -3.68 -5.03
CA LEU A 115 1.93 -3.40 -4.15
C LEU A 115 1.41 -2.00 -4.46
N HIS A 116 0.09 -1.87 -4.56
CA HIS A 116 -0.53 -0.56 -4.69
C HIS A 116 -1.77 -0.34 -3.83
N GLY A 117 -1.95 0.91 -3.45
CA GLY A 117 -3.15 1.44 -2.82
C GLY A 117 -4.16 1.95 -3.85
N HIS A 118 -4.92 2.97 -3.46
CA HIS A 118 -5.85 3.76 -4.29
C HIS A 118 -6.98 2.98 -5.01
N SER A 119 -7.05 1.66 -4.81
CA SER A 119 -8.16 0.82 -5.25
C SER A 119 -9.09 0.55 -4.08
N GLU A 120 -10.38 0.45 -4.37
CA GLU A 120 -11.36 0.05 -3.37
C GLU A 120 -11.38 -1.46 -3.09
N GLU A 121 -10.92 -2.27 -4.04
CA GLU A 121 -11.02 -3.74 -4.00
C GLU A 121 -9.64 -4.38 -3.97
N GLN A 122 -9.56 -5.55 -3.32
CA GLN A 122 -8.38 -6.40 -3.38
C GLN A 122 -8.30 -7.15 -4.69
N LYS A 123 -7.11 -7.21 -5.28
CA LYS A 123 -6.90 -7.93 -6.53
C LYS A 123 -5.46 -8.34 -6.72
N ILE A 124 -5.24 -9.55 -7.21
CA ILE A 124 -3.91 -10.02 -7.64
C ILE A 124 -3.97 -10.25 -9.14
N VAL A 125 -2.99 -9.71 -9.86
CA VAL A 125 -2.81 -9.92 -11.29
C VAL A 125 -1.36 -10.30 -11.54
N ASP A 126 -1.13 -11.46 -12.16
CA ASP A 126 0.18 -11.83 -12.68
C ASP A 126 0.25 -11.48 -14.17
N LYS A 127 1.15 -10.54 -14.51
CA LYS A 127 1.33 -10.07 -15.90
C LYS A 127 2.79 -9.74 -16.17
N LEU A 128 3.30 -10.22 -17.31
CA LEU A 128 4.71 -10.04 -17.71
C LEU A 128 5.73 -10.57 -16.68
N GLY A 129 5.36 -11.60 -15.91
CA GLY A 129 6.21 -12.16 -14.86
C GLY A 129 6.31 -11.29 -13.60
N ILE A 130 5.43 -10.29 -13.46
CA ILE A 130 5.32 -9.41 -12.29
C ILE A 130 3.95 -9.63 -11.66
N LYS A 131 3.94 -9.81 -10.34
CA LYS A 131 2.71 -9.90 -9.56
C LYS A 131 2.29 -8.51 -9.09
N ILE A 132 1.20 -7.99 -9.62
CA ILE A 132 0.59 -6.73 -9.18
C ILE A 132 -0.49 -7.04 -8.16
N ILE A 133 -0.38 -6.46 -6.97
CA ILE A 133 -1.28 -6.69 -5.84
C ILE A 133 -1.90 -5.36 -5.44
N SER A 134 -3.21 -5.26 -5.58
CA SER A 134 -3.99 -4.22 -4.93
C SER A 134 -4.34 -4.65 -3.52
N ILE A 135 -3.97 -3.82 -2.54
CA ILE A 135 -4.29 -4.07 -1.12
C ILE A 135 -5.76 -3.80 -0.81
N GLY A 136 -6.45 -3.04 -1.68
CA GLY A 136 -7.81 -2.55 -1.45
C GLY A 136 -7.85 -1.40 -0.44
N SER A 137 -9.07 -0.94 -0.17
CA SER A 137 -9.32 0.16 0.76
C SER A 137 -9.59 -0.38 2.16
N PHE A 138 -8.85 0.12 3.15
CA PHE A 138 -9.05 -0.23 4.54
C PHE A 138 -10.43 0.21 5.05
N TYR A 139 -10.93 1.35 4.56
CA TYR A 139 -12.30 1.79 4.79
C TYR A 139 -13.37 0.74 4.38
N LYS A 140 -13.08 -0.13 3.41
CA LYS A 140 -13.96 -1.26 3.03
C LYS A 140 -13.64 -2.57 3.76
N GLY A 141 -12.77 -2.53 4.76
CA GLY A 141 -12.32 -3.69 5.52
C GLY A 141 -11.05 -4.34 4.97
N TYR A 142 -10.46 -3.87 3.87
CA TYR A 142 -9.35 -4.58 3.23
C TYR A 142 -7.97 -4.18 3.77
N TYR A 143 -7.13 -5.19 4.02
CA TYR A 143 -5.72 -5.00 4.38
C TYR A 143 -4.91 -6.20 3.91
N ALA A 144 -3.58 -6.11 3.96
CA ALA A 144 -2.72 -7.25 3.71
C ALA A 144 -1.79 -7.51 4.89
N GLU A 145 -1.49 -8.78 5.12
CA GLU A 145 -0.45 -9.20 6.04
C GLU A 145 0.81 -9.58 5.26
N TYR A 146 1.94 -9.07 5.74
CA TYR A 146 3.26 -9.47 5.29
C TYR A 146 3.98 -10.28 6.36
N ASN A 147 4.45 -11.46 5.97
CA ASN A 147 5.31 -12.30 6.77
C ASN A 147 6.77 -12.14 6.32
N GLU A 148 7.61 -11.56 7.18
CA GLU A 148 9.01 -11.27 6.84
C GLU A 148 9.87 -12.52 6.68
N HIS A 149 9.49 -13.65 7.30
CA HIS A 149 10.25 -14.90 7.21
C HIS A 149 9.96 -15.66 5.91
N THR A 150 8.69 -15.79 5.55
CA THR A 150 8.26 -16.50 4.34
C THR A 150 8.19 -15.60 3.12
N LYS A 151 8.26 -14.27 3.32
CA LYS A 151 8.07 -13.23 2.29
C LYS A 151 6.69 -13.31 1.62
N GLU A 152 5.72 -13.94 2.28
CA GLU A 152 4.35 -14.07 1.78
C GLU A 152 3.51 -12.83 2.09
N ILE A 153 2.64 -12.47 1.14
CA ILE A 153 1.64 -11.42 1.28
C ILE A 153 0.26 -12.09 1.22
N LYS A 154 -0.53 -11.94 2.28
CA LYS A 154 -1.90 -12.45 2.37
C LYS A 154 -2.89 -11.30 2.35
N LEU A 155 -3.84 -11.36 1.43
CA LEU A 155 -4.93 -10.40 1.34
C LEU A 155 -6.06 -10.82 2.28
N LEU A 156 -6.46 -9.91 3.17
CA LEU A 156 -7.41 -10.18 4.23
C LEU A 156 -8.48 -9.10 4.26
N LYS A 157 -9.61 -9.44 4.87
CA LYS A 157 -10.70 -8.51 5.14
C LYS A 157 -11.05 -8.56 6.62
N TRP A 158 -10.94 -7.44 7.31
CA TRP A 158 -11.48 -7.30 8.64
C TRP A 158 -12.95 -6.90 8.53
N SER A 159 -13.76 -7.42 9.43
CA SER A 159 -15.18 -7.08 9.51
C SER A 159 -15.33 -6.19 10.74
N SER A 160 -15.56 -4.89 10.55
CA SER A 160 -16.13 -4.07 11.60
C SER A 160 -17.58 -4.50 11.81
N HIS A 161 -18.00 -4.55 13.08
CA HIS A 161 -19.38 -4.87 13.46
C HIS A 161 -20.33 -3.72 13.15
#